data_AF-A0A939F081-F1
#
_entry.id   AF-A0A939F081-F1
#
_cell.length_a   1.000
_cell.length_b   1.000
_cell.length_c   1.000
_cell.angle_alpha   90.00
_cell.angle_beta   90.00
_cell.angle_gamma   90.00
#
_symmetry.space_group_name_H-M   'P 1'
#
loop_
_entity.id
_entity.type
_entity.pdbx_description
1 polymer ?
#
loop_
_entity_poly.entity_id
_entity_poly.type
_entity_poly.pdbx_seq_one_letter_code
_entity_poly.pdbx_strand_id
1 'polypeptide(L)' 'MLFGYVRVSTSAQSAESQKSLIARYLVEHRWTLDEWIEVEMSSRRTAGQRRLPELLAKVGLG' A
#
# COMPACT_ATOMS: atom_id res chain seq x y z
N MET A 1 7.46 -6.10 11.27
CA MET A 1 7.48 -4.97 10.33
C MET A 1 6.21 -5.04 9.50
N LEU A 2 5.31 -4.08 9.66
CA LEU A 2 3.99 -4.01 9.04
C LEU A 2 3.96 -2.91 7.99
N PHE A 3 3.64 -3.27 6.75
CA PHE A 3 3.59 -2.37 5.61
C PHE A 3 2.14 -2.16 5.16
N GLY A 4 1.75 -0.92 4.93
CA GLY A 4 0.45 -0.58 4.37
C GLY A 4 0.57 -0.39 2.87
N TYR A 5 -0.10 -1.21 2.06
CA TYR A 5 -0.07 -1.08 0.60
C TYR A 5 -1.41 -0.57 0.07
N VAL A 6 -1.36 0.51 -0.73
CA VAL A 6 -2.54 1.09 -1.38
C VAL A 6 -2.25 1.31 -2.85
N ARG A 7 -3.16 0.85 -3.73
CA ARG A 7 -3.06 1.04 -5.17
C ARG A 7 -4.29 1.73 -5.73
N VAL A 8 -4.10 2.84 -6.44
CA VAL A 8 -5.19 3.59 -7.09
C VAL A 8 -4.92 3.79 -8.57
N SER A 9 -6.00 3.91 -9.36
CA SER A 9 -5.89 4.00 -10.81
C SER A 9 -5.63 5.42 -11.34
N THR A 10 -6.17 6.47 -10.70
CA THR A 10 -6.02 7.89 -11.13
C THR A 10 -6.54 8.92 -10.09
N SER A 11 -6.69 8.59 -8.80
CA SER A 11 -7.28 9.54 -7.83
C SER A 11 -6.64 9.45 -6.44
N ALA A 12 -6.06 10.56 -5.99
CA ALA A 12 -5.53 10.71 -4.63
C ALA A 12 -6.64 10.64 -3.55
N GLN A 13 -7.86 11.07 -3.87
CA GLN A 13 -8.99 11.01 -2.92
C GLN A 13 -9.38 9.58 -2.54
N SER A 14 -9.24 8.62 -3.46
CA SER A 14 -9.55 7.22 -3.17
C SER A 14 -8.45 6.52 -2.39
N ALA A 15 -7.20 6.98 -2.48
CA ALA A 15 -6.07 6.44 -1.72
C ALA A 15 -6.18 6.82 -0.23
N GLU A 16 -6.44 8.09 0.06
CA GLU A 16 -6.58 8.59 1.44
C GLU A 16 -7.77 7.95 2.18
N SER A 17 -8.86 7.69 1.46
CA SER A 17 -10.01 6.97 2.02
C SER A 17 -9.64 5.54 2.43
N GLN A 18 -8.85 4.83 1.61
CA GLN A 18 -8.36 3.48 1.92
C GLN A 18 -7.38 3.49 3.09
N LYS A 19 -6.43 4.44 3.11
CA LYS A 19 -5.49 4.60 4.24
C LYS A 19 -6.22 4.87 5.55
N SER A 20 -7.26 5.69 5.53
CA SER A 20 -8.07 6.00 6.72
C SER A 20 -8.76 4.76 7.28
N LEU A 21 -9.34 3.91 6.42
CA LEU A 21 -9.97 2.65 6.85
C LEU A 21 -8.96 1.67 7.43
N ILE A 22 -7.81 1.52 6.78
CA ILE A 22 -6.73 0.65 7.26
C ILE A 22 -6.18 1.19 8.60
N ALA A 23 -5.93 2.49 8.72
CA ALA A 23 -5.43 3.11 9.95
C ALA A 23 -6.39 2.87 11.13
N ARG A 24 -7.71 2.98 10.90
CA ARG A 24 -8.71 2.65 11.92
C ARG A 24 -8.60 1.20 12.38
N TYR A 25 -8.48 0.27 11.43
CA TYR A 25 -8.29 -1.15 11.75
C TYR A 25 -7.03 -1.39 12.58
N LEU A 26 -5.91 -0.73 12.23
CA LEU A 26 -4.66 -0.82 13.00
C LEU A 26 -4.81 -0.31 14.43
N VAL A 27 -5.50 0.82 14.62
CA VAL A 27 -5.78 1.39 15.95
C VAL A 27 -6.63 0.43 16.79
N GLU A 28 -7.69 -0.14 16.21
CA GLU A 28 -8.55 -1.13 16.87
C GLU A 28 -7.77 -2.37 17.35
N HIS A 29 -6.71 -2.74 16.62
CA HIS A 29 -5.88 -3.91 16.92
C HIS A 29 -4.56 -3.58 17.65
N ARG A 30 -4.33 -2.29 17.98
CA ARG A 30 -3.07 -1.77 18.56
C ARG A 30 -1.83 -2.16 17.75
N TRP A 31 -1.94 -2.14 16.43
CA TRP A 31 -0.82 -2.38 15.53
C TRP A 31 -0.22 -1.06 15.07
N THR A 32 1.11 -1.04 14.95
CA THR A 32 1.86 0.08 14.41
C THR A 32 2.26 -0.23 12.99
N LEU A 33 1.97 0.69 12.07
CA LEU A 33 2.47 0.62 10.70
C LEU A 33 3.87 1.22 10.64
N ASP A 34 4.80 0.53 9.99
CA ASP A 34 6.16 1.03 9.82
C ASP A 34 6.27 1.94 8.58
N GLU A 35 5.63 1.58 7.47
CA GLU A 35 5.72 2.33 6.21
C GLU A 35 4.49 2.12 5.32
N TRP A 36 4.10 3.18 4.61
CA TRP A 36 3.12 3.13 3.53
C TRP A 36 3.81 2.98 2.17
N ILE A 37 3.30 2.07 1.35
CA ILE A 37 3.65 1.94 -0.05
C ILE A 37 2.41 2.26 -0.88
N GLU A 38 2.41 3.45 -1.46
CA GLU A 38 1.37 3.89 -2.38
C GLU A 38 1.83 3.75 -3.83
N VAL A 39 0.94 3.22 -4.66
CA VAL A 39 1.18 2.99 -6.08
C VAL A 39 0.03 3.53 -6.91
N GLU A 40 0.28 4.61 -7.65
CA GLU A 40 -0.63 5.10 -8.68
C GLU A 40 -0.35 4.35 -9.99
N MET A 41 -1.30 3.53 -10.45
CA MET A 41 -1.18 2.79 -11.70
C MET A 41 -2.50 2.81 -12.47
N SER A 42 -2.53 3.57 -13.57
CA SER A 42 -3.60 3.45 -14.56
C SER A 42 -3.68 2.01 -15.08
N SER A 43 -4.89 1.53 -15.36
CA SER A 43 -5.17 0.18 -15.90
C SER A 43 -4.41 -0.18 -17.18
N ARG A 44 -3.77 0.81 -17.83
CA ARG A 44 -3.05 0.71 -19.09
C ARG A 44 -1.53 0.48 -18.94
N ARG A 45 -0.97 0.36 -17.73
CA ARG A 45 0.47 0.10 -17.54
C ARG A 45 0.76 -1.25 -16.86
N THR A 46 1.77 -1.93 -17.43
CA THR A 46 2.21 -3.31 -17.24
C THR A 46 2.78 -3.62 -15.85
N ALA A 47 2.83 -4.92 -15.53
CA ALA A 47 3.16 -5.50 -14.22
C ALA A 47 4.45 -5.00 -13.52
N GLY A 48 5.37 -4.34 -14.24
CA GLY A 48 6.63 -3.82 -13.72
C GLY A 48 6.53 -2.61 -12.78
N GLN A 49 5.45 -1.82 -12.79
CA GLN A 49 5.33 -0.65 -11.88
C GLN A 49 4.65 -0.98 -10.55
N ARG A 50 4.37 -2.25 -10.23
CA ARG A 50 3.55 -2.58 -9.06
C ARG A 50 4.21 -2.25 -7.72
N ARG A 51 5.51 -1.90 -7.68
CA ARG A 51 6.40 -1.83 -6.49
C ARG A 51 6.28 -3.04 -5.54
N LEU A 52 5.56 -4.06 -5.97
CA LEU A 52 5.36 -5.33 -5.30
C LEU A 52 6.68 -6.10 -5.20
N PRO A 53 7.59 -6.07 -6.20
CA PRO A 53 8.93 -6.62 -6.03
C PRO A 53 9.73 -5.94 -4.91
N GLU A 54 9.64 -4.60 -4.77
CA GLU A 54 10.32 -3.86 -3.68
C GLU A 54 9.73 -4.21 -2.31
N LEU A 55 8.39 -4.30 -2.23
CA LEU A 55 7.72 -4.75 -1.01
C LEU A 55 8.14 -6.18 -0.65
N LEU A 56 8.08 -7.12 -1.59
CA LEU A 56 8.46 -8.53 -1.39
C LEU A 56 9.93 -8.69 -0.97
N ALA A 57 10.84 -7.88 -1.53
CA ALA A 57 12.22 -7.81 -1.09
C ALA A 57 12.36 -7.31 0.36
N LYS A 58 11.56 -6.30 0.77
CA LYS A 58 11.55 -5.80 2.16
C LYS A 58 10.97 -6.80 3.17
N VAL A 59 10.07 -7.69 2.77
CA VAL A 59 9.50 -8.73 3.66
C VAL A 59 10.30 -10.03 3.69
N GLY A 60 11.45 -10.10 3.01
CA GLY A 60 12.37 -11.25 3.09
C GLY A 60 11.97 -12.46 2.25
N LEU A 61 11.15 -12.29 1.21
CA LEU A 61 10.83 -13.33 0.22
C LEU A 61 11.79 -13.30 -0.98
N GLY A 62 13.09 -13.12 -0.72
CA GLY A 62 14.18 -13.10 -1.70
C GLY A 62 15.50 -13.55 -1.11
#